data_AF-A0A419KKS4-F1
#
_entry.id   AF-A0A419KKS4-F1
#
_cell.length_a   1.000
_cell.length_b   1.000
_cell.length_c   1.000
_cell.angle_alpha   90.00
_cell.angle_beta   90.00
_cell.angle_gamma   90.00
#
_symmetry.space_group_name_H-M   'P 1'
#
loop_
_entity.id
_entity.type
_entity.pdbx_description
1 polymer ?
#
loop_
_entity_poly.entity_id
_entity_poly.type
_entity_poly.pdbx_seq_one_letter_code
_entity_poly.pdbx_strand_id
1 'polypeptide(L)'
;MKKVDPRSIDYHLLDARQKAVKVITNAAYGYAGWVGARWFRKPVAEATAAWGRSVIMKSVDMAKELSLEIIYGDTDSLFIKYEPEKVEKLVKRIREELGLEIRPEKIYKKILFTEAKKRYCGLLPDGSLDNVGLEVVRGDWANVAKTTQERVLEMILKENSVSRAVEFVRSLIADLREHKIPYRDLVIWKTLTRPVEKYKVNAPHVEAARILKRMGWSLTTGDQVGYVIIHGPGRLYEKAKPCILASYKDIDIEYYIKKQIVPAALRILSMFGVEEKDLIVAEVKKPKTLADFFS
;
A
#
# COMPACT_ATOMS: atom_id res chain seq x y z
N MET A 1 9.05 18.63 24.37
CA MET A 1 7.90 18.69 23.44
C MET A 1 6.67 19.35 24.03
N LYS A 2 6.08 18.88 25.15
CA LYS A 2 4.85 19.48 25.73
C LYS A 2 4.92 20.98 26.11
N LYS A 3 6.13 21.53 26.26
CA LYS A 3 6.40 22.92 26.66
C LYS A 3 6.82 23.82 25.49
N VAL A 4 6.78 23.32 24.26
CA VAL A 4 7.36 23.98 23.08
C VAL A 4 6.28 24.06 22.00
N ASP A 5 6.21 25.20 21.30
CA ASP A 5 5.25 25.41 20.21
C ASP A 5 5.42 24.33 19.12
N PRO A 6 4.37 23.56 18.77
CA PRO A 6 4.40 22.57 17.70
C PRO A 6 4.91 23.05 16.34
N ARG A 7 4.86 24.36 16.05
CA ARG A 7 5.33 24.94 14.78
C ARG A 7 6.79 25.41 14.83
N SER A 8 7.42 25.37 16.00
CA SER A 8 8.80 25.83 16.18
C SER A 8 9.83 24.81 15.67
N ILE A 9 11.00 25.31 15.29
CA ILE A 9 12.15 24.49 14.92
C ILE A 9 12.54 23.54 16.06
N ASP A 10 12.50 24.01 17.30
CA ASP A 10 12.82 23.22 18.48
C ASP A 10 11.89 22.02 18.66
N TYR A 11 10.59 22.19 18.39
CA TYR A 11 9.65 21.08 18.42
C TYR A 11 10.00 20.03 17.36
N HIS A 12 10.26 20.45 16.13
CA HIS A 12 10.66 19.54 15.05
C HIS A 12 11.96 18.81 15.35
N LEU A 13 12.94 19.48 15.96
CA LEU A 13 14.20 18.86 16.40
C LEU A 13 13.97 17.81 17.50
N LEU A 14 13.16 18.14 18.51
CA LEU A 14 12.82 17.20 19.59
C LEU A 14 12.00 16.02 19.08
N ASP A 15 11.08 16.24 18.15
CA ASP A 15 10.29 15.21 17.50
C ASP A 15 11.19 14.26 16.68
N ALA A 16 12.14 14.80 15.91
CA ALA A 16 13.13 13.99 15.20
C ALA A 16 13.97 13.15 16.17
N ARG A 17 14.41 13.72 17.30
CA ARG A 17 15.17 12.99 18.34
C ARG A 17 14.36 11.85 18.97
N GLN A 18 13.12 12.09 19.41
CA GLN A 18 12.30 11.02 19.99
C GLN A 18 12.00 9.92 18.96
N LYS A 19 11.78 10.27 17.69
CA LYS A 19 11.58 9.31 16.61
C LYS A 19 12.83 8.47 16.39
N ALA A 20 14.02 9.07 16.40
CA ALA A 20 15.29 8.34 16.28
C ALA A 20 15.46 7.32 17.42
N VAL A 21 15.21 7.72 18.67
CA VAL A 21 15.25 6.81 19.83
C VAL A 21 14.23 5.69 19.67
N LYS A 22 12.97 6.00 19.31
CA LYS A 22 11.93 4.99 19.05
C LYS A 22 12.35 3.98 17.99
N VAL A 23 12.91 4.44 16.87
CA VAL A 23 13.37 3.58 15.77
C VAL A 23 14.50 2.66 16.22
N ILE A 24 15.51 3.19 16.93
CA ILE A 24 16.65 2.39 17.42
C ILE A 24 16.17 1.33 18.44
N THR A 25 15.32 1.72 19.39
CA THR A 25 14.78 0.80 20.39
C THR A 25 13.96 -0.33 19.75
N ASN A 26 13.09 0.01 18.79
CA ASN A 26 12.29 -1.00 18.09
C ASN A 26 13.16 -1.92 17.20
N ALA A 27 14.27 -1.42 16.68
CA ALA A 27 15.22 -2.21 15.90
C ALA A 27 16.02 -3.21 16.76
N ALA A 28 16.17 -2.98 18.07
CA ALA A 28 16.95 -3.85 18.96
C ALA A 28 16.39 -5.29 19.00
N TYR A 29 15.06 -5.43 19.03
CA TYR A 29 14.39 -6.73 18.94
C TYR A 29 14.77 -7.48 17.64
N GLY A 30 14.68 -6.80 16.49
CA GLY A 30 15.04 -7.37 15.21
C GLY A 30 16.54 -7.71 15.10
N TYR A 31 17.40 -6.88 15.69
CA TYR A 31 18.83 -7.09 15.73
C TYR A 31 19.22 -8.35 16.51
N ALA A 32 18.59 -8.61 17.67
CA ALA A 32 18.83 -9.83 18.44
C ALA A 32 18.47 -11.12 17.68
N GLY A 33 17.53 -11.05 16.74
CA GLY A 33 17.11 -12.15 15.88
C GLY A 33 17.88 -12.28 14.55
N TRP A 34 18.75 -11.32 14.21
CA TRP A 34 19.49 -11.34 12.95
C TRP A 34 20.77 -12.16 13.06
N VAL A 35 20.90 -13.22 12.25
CA VAL A 35 22.06 -14.14 12.27
C VAL A 35 23.41 -13.42 12.05
N GLY A 36 23.41 -12.30 11.32
CA GLY A 36 24.63 -11.50 11.09
C GLY A 36 24.98 -10.50 12.20
N ALA A 37 24.16 -10.39 13.26
CA ALA A 37 24.39 -9.47 14.36
C ALA A 37 25.53 -9.95 15.27
N ARG A 38 26.37 -9.02 15.75
CA ARG A 38 27.42 -9.34 16.75
C ARG A 38 26.81 -9.86 18.06
N TRP A 39 25.64 -9.37 18.45
CA TRP A 39 24.89 -9.84 19.62
C TRP A 39 23.65 -10.66 19.22
N PHE A 40 23.77 -11.47 18.16
CA PHE A 40 22.73 -12.43 17.79
C PHE A 40 22.45 -13.38 18.96
N ARG A 41 21.18 -13.43 19.40
CA ARG A 41 20.74 -14.32 20.47
C ARG A 41 19.28 -14.71 20.24
N LYS A 42 19.07 -15.77 19.46
CA LYS A 42 17.74 -16.30 19.11
C LYS A 42 16.75 -16.40 20.29
N PRO A 43 17.13 -16.91 21.48
CA PRO A 43 16.19 -17.00 22.60
C PRO A 43 15.68 -15.64 23.09
N VAL A 44 16.46 -14.57 22.95
CA VAL A 44 16.01 -13.21 23.31
C VAL A 44 14.90 -12.77 22.36
N ALA A 45 15.08 -12.92 21.05
CA ALA A 45 14.05 -12.59 20.07
C ALA A 45 12.78 -13.45 20.27
N GLU A 46 12.93 -14.75 20.48
CA GLU A 46 11.79 -15.65 20.73
C GLU A 46 11.04 -15.28 22.02
N ALA A 47 11.77 -14.99 23.10
CA ALA A 47 11.18 -14.56 24.36
C ALA A 47 10.44 -13.22 24.21
N THR A 48 11.04 -12.22 23.55
CA THR A 48 10.37 -10.93 23.28
C THR A 48 9.09 -11.12 22.48
N ALA A 49 9.09 -11.96 21.44
CA ALA A 49 7.90 -12.24 20.64
C ALA A 49 6.83 -13.02 21.43
N ALA A 50 7.23 -13.93 22.32
CA ALA A 50 6.31 -14.65 23.20
C ALA A 50 5.66 -13.71 24.23
N TRP A 51 6.45 -12.85 24.87
CA TRP A 51 5.96 -11.84 25.81
C TRP A 51 5.03 -10.84 25.13
N GLY A 52 5.40 -10.32 23.94
CA GLY A 52 4.55 -9.43 23.17
C GLY A 52 3.17 -10.05 22.84
N ARG A 53 3.15 -11.31 22.40
CA ARG A 53 1.90 -12.05 22.17
C ARG A 53 1.09 -12.22 23.46
N SER A 54 1.73 -12.58 24.56
CA SER A 54 1.04 -12.74 25.85
C SER A 54 0.40 -11.42 26.32
N VAL A 55 1.11 -10.31 26.19
CA VAL A 55 0.63 -8.97 26.54
C VAL A 55 -0.58 -8.58 25.69
N ILE A 56 -0.53 -8.79 24.37
CA ILE A 56 -1.65 -8.48 23.48
C ILE A 56 -2.86 -9.35 23.80
N MET A 57 -2.69 -10.65 24.05
CA MET A 57 -3.79 -11.54 24.43
C MET A 57 -4.42 -11.11 25.76
N LYS A 58 -3.63 -10.77 26.78
CA LYS A 58 -4.16 -10.22 28.04
C LYS A 58 -4.91 -8.91 27.82
N SER A 59 -4.39 -8.03 26.97
CA SER A 59 -5.05 -6.76 26.63
C SER A 59 -6.39 -6.99 25.91
N VAL A 60 -6.47 -8.00 25.04
CA VAL A 60 -7.71 -8.46 24.40
C VAL A 60 -8.71 -8.96 25.44
N ASP A 61 -8.28 -9.77 26.40
CA ASP A 61 -9.17 -10.31 27.42
C ASP A 61 -9.68 -9.20 28.36
N MET A 62 -8.81 -8.28 28.78
CA MET A 62 -9.20 -7.07 29.52
C MET A 62 -10.21 -6.22 28.76
N ALA A 63 -10.06 -6.07 27.44
CA ALA A 63 -11.00 -5.33 26.60
C ALA A 63 -12.36 -6.04 26.53
N LYS A 64 -12.38 -7.37 26.39
CA LYS A 64 -13.63 -8.17 26.40
C LYS A 64 -14.35 -8.05 27.74
N GLU A 65 -13.64 -8.10 28.86
CA GLU A 65 -14.22 -7.93 30.20
C GLU A 65 -14.87 -6.56 30.41
N LEU A 66 -14.35 -5.53 29.74
CA LEU A 66 -14.94 -4.19 29.71
C LEU A 66 -16.08 -4.05 28.69
N SER A 67 -16.48 -5.13 28.04
CA SER A 67 -17.47 -5.15 26.95
C SER A 67 -17.12 -4.17 25.83
N LEU A 68 -15.83 -4.09 25.48
CA LEU A 68 -15.36 -3.38 24.29
C LEU A 68 -15.39 -4.32 23.09
N GLU A 69 -15.97 -3.84 21.99
CA GLU A 69 -15.99 -4.57 20.72
C GLU A 69 -14.60 -4.49 20.07
N ILE A 70 -13.97 -5.64 19.86
CA ILE A 70 -12.65 -5.77 19.22
C ILE A 70 -12.87 -6.06 17.74
N ILE A 71 -12.39 -5.15 16.90
CA ILE A 71 -12.59 -5.18 15.44
C ILE A 71 -11.43 -5.91 14.77
N TYR A 72 -10.20 -5.61 15.19
CA TYR A 72 -8.98 -6.17 14.60
C TYR A 72 -7.81 -6.14 15.59
N GLY A 73 -6.84 -7.04 15.42
CA GLY A 73 -5.59 -7.05 16.18
C GLY A 73 -4.40 -7.40 15.29
N ASP A 74 -3.31 -6.66 15.43
CA ASP A 74 -1.99 -7.00 14.90
C ASP A 74 -1.04 -7.35 16.06
N THR A 75 0.24 -7.50 15.73
CA THR A 75 1.33 -7.95 16.59
C THR A 75 1.55 -7.03 17.80
N ASP A 76 1.22 -5.74 17.65
CA ASP A 76 1.51 -4.67 18.61
C ASP A 76 0.38 -3.63 18.73
N SER A 77 -0.79 -3.87 18.12
CA SER A 77 -1.91 -2.93 18.11
C SER A 77 -3.27 -3.63 18.13
N LEU A 78 -4.25 -2.96 18.75
CA LEU A 78 -5.63 -3.40 18.84
C LEU A 78 -6.56 -2.30 18.32
N PHE A 79 -7.48 -2.69 17.45
CA PHE A 79 -8.54 -1.84 16.93
C PHE A 79 -9.81 -2.22 17.64
N ILE A 80 -10.33 -1.29 18.41
CA ILE A 80 -11.52 -1.45 19.23
C ILE A 80 -12.51 -0.36 18.87
N LYS A 81 -13.79 -0.63 19.07
CA LYS A 81 -14.82 0.40 18.96
C LYS A 81 -14.57 1.48 19.99
N TYR A 82 -14.59 2.72 19.53
CA TYR A 82 -14.21 3.84 20.37
C TYR A 82 -15.33 4.24 21.32
N GLU A 83 -15.20 3.82 22.59
CA GLU A 83 -16.05 4.23 23.71
C GLU A 83 -15.17 4.92 24.77
N PRO A 84 -15.12 6.27 24.82
CA PRO A 84 -14.09 7.02 25.56
C PRO A 84 -13.85 6.55 27.00
N GLU A 85 -14.92 6.37 27.77
CA GLU A 85 -14.83 5.97 29.19
C GLU A 85 -14.26 4.55 29.37
N LYS A 86 -14.68 3.61 28.52
CA LYS A 86 -14.19 2.23 28.56
C LYS A 86 -12.75 2.13 28.08
N VAL A 87 -12.40 2.90 27.04
CA VAL A 87 -11.03 2.97 26.52
C VAL A 87 -10.09 3.54 27.60
N GLU A 88 -10.50 4.58 28.32
CA GLU A 88 -9.71 5.13 29.41
C GLU A 88 -9.52 4.13 30.56
N LYS A 89 -10.58 3.39 30.93
CA LYS A 89 -10.49 2.28 31.90
C LYS A 89 -9.53 1.19 31.44
N LEU A 90 -9.58 0.81 30.15
CA LEU A 90 -8.68 -0.19 29.58
C LEU A 90 -7.22 0.28 29.63
N VAL A 91 -6.95 1.53 29.22
CA VAL A 91 -5.60 2.12 29.27
C VAL A 91 -5.06 2.15 30.70
N LYS A 92 -5.90 2.54 31.67
CA LYS A 92 -5.52 2.54 33.08
C LYS A 92 -5.19 1.12 33.57
N ARG A 93 -6.04 0.14 33.26
CA ARG A 93 -5.86 -1.25 33.67
C ARG A 93 -4.60 -1.87 33.06
N ILE A 94 -4.34 -1.64 31.77
CA ILE A 94 -3.12 -2.11 31.10
C ILE A 94 -1.86 -1.48 31.74
N ARG A 95 -1.92 -0.20 32.14
CA ARG A 95 -0.82 0.43 32.87
C ARG A 95 -0.59 -0.21 34.24
N GLU A 96 -1.66 -0.44 35.00
CA GLU A 96 -1.58 -0.97 36.38
C GLU A 96 -1.17 -2.45 36.42
N GLU A 97 -1.73 -3.29 35.55
CA GLU A 97 -1.51 -4.73 35.57
C GLU A 97 -0.33 -5.20 34.70
N LEU A 98 -0.07 -4.52 33.58
CA LEU A 98 0.99 -4.92 32.63
C LEU A 98 2.20 -3.98 32.66
N GLY A 99 2.11 -2.84 33.36
CA GLY A 99 3.21 -1.86 33.43
C GLY A 99 3.49 -1.15 32.11
N LEU A 100 2.53 -1.15 31.18
CA LEU A 100 2.71 -0.62 29.83
C LEU A 100 1.99 0.72 29.63
N GLU A 101 2.72 1.72 29.16
CA GLU A 101 2.12 2.97 28.70
C GLU A 101 1.58 2.83 27.28
N ILE A 102 0.29 2.53 27.18
CA ILE A 102 -0.44 2.57 25.91
C ILE A 102 -1.24 3.87 25.79
N ARG A 103 -1.51 4.30 24.55
CA ARG A 103 -2.36 5.45 24.23
C ARG A 103 -3.16 5.17 22.96
N PRO A 104 -4.40 5.69 22.84
CA PRO A 104 -5.10 5.71 21.56
C PRO A 104 -4.25 6.48 20.55
N GLU A 105 -3.75 5.78 19.53
CA GLU A 105 -2.88 6.40 18.52
C GLU A 105 -3.69 7.16 17.46
N LYS A 106 -4.76 6.53 16.95
CA LYS A 106 -5.65 7.10 15.94
C LYS A 106 -7.09 6.75 16.27
N ILE A 107 -7.99 7.70 16.03
CA ILE A 107 -9.44 7.51 16.11
C ILE A 107 -9.98 7.66 14.68
N TYR A 108 -10.65 6.64 14.16
CA TYR A 108 -11.21 6.66 12.81
C TYR A 108 -12.72 6.85 12.86
N LYS A 109 -13.25 7.66 11.94
CA LYS A 109 -14.70 7.74 11.68
C LYS A 109 -15.24 6.46 11.07
N LYS A 110 -14.48 5.89 10.13
CA LYS A 110 -14.73 4.60 9.48
C LYS A 110 -13.39 3.95 9.19
N ILE A 111 -13.36 2.63 9.19
CA ILE A 111 -12.17 1.87 8.80
C ILE A 111 -12.60 0.68 7.97
N LEU A 112 -11.80 0.37 6.97
CA LEU A 112 -11.98 -0.77 6.10
C LEU A 112 -10.75 -1.65 6.17
N PHE A 113 -10.93 -2.88 6.66
CA PHE A 113 -9.90 -3.92 6.63
C PHE A 113 -10.08 -4.77 5.40
N THR A 114 -9.01 -4.96 4.64
CA THR A 114 -9.00 -5.97 3.56
C THR A 114 -8.72 -7.35 4.14
N GLU A 115 -8.93 -8.41 3.35
CA GLU A 115 -8.67 -9.80 3.77
C GLU A 115 -7.21 -10.05 4.19
N ALA A 116 -6.27 -9.26 3.66
CA ALA A 116 -4.87 -9.39 3.98
C ALA A 116 -4.53 -8.68 5.29
N LYS A 117 -3.77 -9.37 6.16
CA LYS A 117 -3.23 -8.76 7.39
C LYS A 117 -2.40 -7.51 7.07
N LYS A 118 -2.46 -6.51 7.95
CA LYS A 118 -1.77 -5.22 7.82
C LYS A 118 -2.14 -4.42 6.57
N ARG A 119 -3.34 -4.63 6.01
CA ARG A 119 -3.84 -3.89 4.86
C ARG A 119 -5.23 -3.31 5.15
N TYR A 120 -5.26 -2.01 5.46
CA TYR A 120 -6.48 -1.29 5.80
C TYR A 120 -6.40 0.18 5.37
N CYS A 121 -7.58 0.80 5.30
CA CYS A 121 -7.72 2.24 5.10
C CYS A 121 -8.69 2.80 6.14
N GLY A 122 -8.26 3.83 6.88
CA GLY A 122 -9.09 4.53 7.86
C GLY A 122 -9.43 5.95 7.42
N LEU A 123 -10.68 6.37 7.58
CA LEU A 123 -11.11 7.76 7.44
C LEU A 123 -10.93 8.48 8.79
N LEU A 124 -10.05 9.48 8.82
CA LEU A 124 -9.78 10.28 10.01
C LEU A 124 -10.85 11.36 10.22
N PRO A 125 -10.95 11.95 11.42
CA PRO A 125 -11.96 12.96 11.73
C PRO A 125 -11.84 14.23 10.87
N ASP A 126 -10.62 14.55 10.42
CA ASP A 126 -10.32 15.66 9.51
C ASP A 126 -10.68 15.38 8.03
N GLY A 127 -11.15 14.17 7.71
CA GLY A 127 -11.51 13.74 6.36
C GLY A 127 -10.36 13.17 5.53
N SER A 128 -9.15 13.10 6.09
CA SER A 128 -8.01 12.46 5.44
C SER A 128 -8.12 10.93 5.49
N LEU A 129 -7.50 10.26 4.51
CA LEU A 129 -7.42 8.80 4.46
C LEU A 129 -6.05 8.34 4.95
N ASP A 130 -6.06 7.37 5.87
CA ASP A 130 -4.87 6.72 6.41
C ASP A 130 -4.72 5.34 5.77
N ASN A 131 -3.85 5.25 4.77
CA ASN A 131 -3.61 4.04 3.99
C ASN A 131 -2.45 3.22 4.58
N VAL A 132 -2.70 1.98 4.99
CA VAL A 132 -1.68 1.09 5.54
C VAL A 132 -1.59 -0.18 4.70
N GLY A 133 -0.42 -0.44 4.13
CA GLY A 133 -0.11 -1.68 3.40
C GLY A 133 -0.82 -1.89 2.05
N LEU A 134 -1.57 -0.89 1.58
CA LEU A 134 -2.31 -0.91 0.32
C LEU A 134 -1.41 -0.58 -0.90
N GLU A 135 -1.85 -0.93 -2.10
CA GLU A 135 -1.12 -0.69 -3.36
C GLU A 135 -0.80 0.80 -3.60
N VAL A 136 -1.61 1.74 -3.09
CA VAL A 136 -1.33 3.19 -3.06
C VAL A 136 0.10 3.50 -2.61
N VAL A 137 0.61 2.77 -1.60
CA VAL A 137 1.94 3.02 -1.02
C VAL A 137 3.06 2.21 -1.66
N ARG A 138 2.78 1.40 -2.68
CA ARG A 138 3.77 0.52 -3.30
C ARG A 138 4.48 1.20 -4.48
N GLY A 139 5.81 1.10 -4.53
CA GLY A 139 6.60 1.68 -5.62
C GLY A 139 6.43 0.97 -6.97
N ASP A 140 6.06 -0.31 -6.99
CA ASP A 140 5.98 -1.12 -8.21
C ASP A 140 4.65 -1.01 -8.99
N TRP A 141 3.79 -0.06 -8.61
CA TRP A 141 2.50 0.19 -9.25
C TRP A 141 2.52 1.51 -10.01
N ALA A 142 1.86 1.53 -11.16
CA ALA A 142 1.69 2.75 -11.95
C ALA A 142 0.84 3.77 -11.20
N ASN A 143 1.07 5.06 -11.47
CA ASN A 143 0.33 6.13 -10.80
C ASN A 143 -1.19 5.98 -11.00
N VAL A 144 -1.61 5.59 -12.21
CA VAL A 144 -3.03 5.35 -12.52
C VAL A 144 -3.68 4.38 -11.55
N ALA A 145 -2.99 3.29 -11.16
CA ALA A 145 -3.56 2.30 -10.27
C ALA A 145 -3.56 2.73 -8.80
N LYS A 146 -2.58 3.54 -8.39
CA LYS A 146 -2.60 4.19 -7.07
C LYS A 146 -3.79 5.13 -6.96
N THR A 147 -3.95 6.01 -7.95
CA THR A 147 -5.10 6.92 -8.04
C THR A 147 -6.42 6.16 -8.11
N THR A 148 -6.50 5.05 -8.86
CA THR A 148 -7.70 4.20 -8.86
C THR A 148 -8.05 3.75 -7.44
N GLN A 149 -7.07 3.19 -6.71
CA GLN A 149 -7.31 2.67 -5.39
C GLN A 149 -7.69 3.77 -4.39
N GLU A 150 -7.00 4.91 -4.41
CA GLU A 150 -7.34 6.07 -3.57
C GLU A 150 -8.77 6.54 -3.83
N ARG A 151 -9.17 6.73 -5.10
CA ARG A 151 -10.50 7.22 -5.46
C ARG A 151 -11.60 6.22 -5.08
N VAL A 152 -11.36 4.93 -5.26
CA VAL A 152 -12.29 3.88 -4.81
C VAL A 152 -12.45 3.92 -3.28
N LEU A 153 -11.36 4.06 -2.53
CA LEU A 153 -11.43 4.20 -1.07
C LEU A 153 -12.18 5.45 -0.64
N GLU A 154 -11.96 6.58 -1.33
CA GLU A 154 -12.70 7.82 -1.06
C GLU A 154 -14.20 7.63 -1.26
N MET A 155 -14.62 7.07 -2.39
CA MET A 155 -16.04 6.85 -2.69
C MET A 155 -16.70 5.90 -1.68
N ILE A 156 -15.98 4.90 -1.19
CA ILE A 156 -16.51 3.95 -0.21
C ILE A 156 -16.54 4.57 1.19
N LEU A 157 -15.43 5.13 1.68
CA LEU A 157 -15.31 5.61 3.05
C LEU A 157 -16.02 6.96 3.27
N LYS A 158 -15.93 7.88 2.30
CA LYS A 158 -16.54 9.21 2.39
C LYS A 158 -17.98 9.19 1.90
N GLU A 159 -18.24 8.59 0.73
CA GLU A 159 -19.55 8.66 0.06
C GLU A 159 -20.47 7.46 0.32
N ASN A 160 -19.97 6.36 0.92
CA ASN A 160 -20.71 5.10 1.09
C ASN A 160 -21.29 4.53 -0.24
N SER A 161 -20.62 4.76 -1.37
CA SER A 161 -21.17 4.38 -2.68
C SER A 161 -20.26 3.41 -3.42
N VAL A 162 -20.66 2.13 -3.42
CA VAL A 162 -20.01 1.06 -4.20
C VAL A 162 -20.32 1.23 -5.69
N SER A 163 -21.54 1.62 -6.05
CA SER A 163 -21.95 1.83 -7.45
C SER A 163 -21.13 2.92 -8.14
N ARG A 164 -20.94 4.08 -7.49
CA ARG A 164 -20.08 5.16 -8.02
C ARG A 164 -18.64 4.71 -8.20
N ALA A 165 -18.11 3.91 -7.28
CA ALA A 165 -16.77 3.35 -7.40
C ALA A 165 -16.64 2.41 -8.61
N VAL A 166 -17.65 1.55 -8.85
CA VAL A 166 -17.69 0.67 -10.04
C VAL A 166 -17.78 1.48 -11.33
N GLU A 167 -18.68 2.47 -11.39
CA GLU A 167 -18.84 3.37 -12.54
C GLU A 167 -17.56 4.14 -12.86
N PHE A 168 -16.89 4.67 -11.82
CA PHE A 168 -15.60 5.34 -11.95
C PHE A 168 -14.54 4.42 -12.57
N VAL A 169 -14.41 3.18 -12.09
CA VAL A 169 -13.43 2.23 -12.63
C VAL A 169 -13.76 1.87 -14.08
N ARG A 170 -15.04 1.67 -14.42
CA ARG A 170 -15.48 1.44 -15.80
C ARG A 170 -15.13 2.60 -16.72
N SER A 171 -15.41 3.83 -16.29
CA SER A 171 -15.07 5.05 -17.04
C SER A 171 -13.55 5.16 -17.24
N LEU A 172 -12.76 4.92 -16.19
CA LEU A 172 -11.31 4.96 -16.26
C LEU A 172 -10.74 3.92 -17.25
N ILE A 173 -11.32 2.72 -17.27
CA ILE A 173 -10.95 1.67 -18.24
C ILE A 173 -11.26 2.10 -19.67
N ALA A 174 -12.44 2.71 -19.90
CA ALA A 174 -12.82 3.24 -21.22
C ALA A 174 -11.87 4.37 -21.65
N ASP A 175 -11.60 5.33 -20.77
CA ASP A 175 -10.67 6.43 -21.03
C ASP A 175 -9.25 5.95 -21.30
N LEU A 176 -8.81 4.87 -20.63
CA LEU A 176 -7.51 4.28 -20.88
C LEU A 176 -7.43 3.62 -22.27
N ARG A 177 -8.49 2.91 -22.70
CA ARG A 177 -8.59 2.34 -24.06
C ARG A 177 -8.63 3.41 -25.15
N GLU A 178 -9.23 4.56 -24.86
CA GLU A 178 -9.28 5.72 -25.75
C GLU A 178 -8.03 6.61 -25.67
N HIS A 179 -7.01 6.20 -24.91
CA HIS A 179 -5.76 6.95 -24.72
C HIS A 179 -5.93 8.36 -24.13
N LYS A 180 -7.00 8.57 -23.34
CA LYS A 180 -7.27 9.84 -22.65
C LYS A 180 -6.49 10.01 -21.35
N ILE A 181 -5.98 8.92 -20.78
CA ILE A 181 -5.17 8.96 -19.56
C ILE A 181 -3.79 9.53 -19.89
N PRO A 182 -3.21 10.45 -19.10
CA PRO A 182 -1.87 10.96 -19.37
C PRO A 182 -0.80 9.88 -19.35
N TYR A 183 0.12 9.89 -20.32
CA TYR A 183 1.24 8.94 -20.42
C TYR A 183 2.02 8.80 -19.09
N ARG A 184 2.27 9.93 -18.42
CA ARG A 184 3.00 9.98 -17.14
C ARG A 184 2.37 9.11 -16.06
N ASP A 185 1.05 8.91 -16.11
CA ASP A 185 0.33 8.13 -15.10
C ASP A 185 0.46 6.62 -15.31
N LEU A 186 0.96 6.22 -16.48
CA LEU A 186 1.27 4.83 -16.84
C LEU A 186 2.73 4.47 -16.54
N VAL A 187 3.57 5.44 -16.17
CA VAL A 187 4.96 5.17 -15.83
C VAL A 187 5.04 4.49 -14.47
N ILE A 188 5.77 3.37 -14.42
CA ILE A 188 6.12 2.67 -13.19
C ILE A 188 7.53 3.10 -12.79
N TRP A 189 7.68 3.59 -11.57
CA TRP A 189 8.95 4.10 -11.05
C TRP A 189 9.54 3.15 -10.03
N LYS A 190 10.80 2.73 -10.23
CA LYS A 190 11.45 1.85 -9.26
C LYS A 190 12.91 2.23 -9.04
N THR A 191 13.29 2.26 -7.77
CA THR A 191 14.66 2.58 -7.35
C THR A 191 15.59 1.40 -7.58
N LEU A 192 16.77 1.67 -8.14
CA LEU A 192 17.87 0.72 -8.20
C LEU A 192 18.50 0.58 -6.81
N THR A 193 18.45 -0.62 -6.24
CA THR A 193 19.01 -0.95 -4.91
C THR A 193 20.43 -1.47 -4.98
N ARG A 194 20.96 -1.66 -6.19
CA ARG A 194 22.32 -2.10 -6.48
C ARG A 194 22.70 -1.65 -7.89
N PRO A 195 24.00 -1.71 -8.26
CA PRO A 195 24.41 -1.50 -9.64
C PRO A 195 23.71 -2.48 -10.59
N VAL A 196 23.38 -2.01 -11.80
CA VAL A 196 22.60 -2.75 -12.81
C VAL A 196 23.21 -4.14 -13.11
N GLU A 197 24.53 -4.24 -13.11
CA GLU A 197 25.29 -5.48 -13.38
C GLU A 197 25.15 -6.52 -12.26
N LYS A 198 24.86 -6.08 -11.03
CA LYS A 198 24.77 -6.96 -9.85
C LYS A 198 23.38 -7.57 -9.65
N TYR A 199 22.43 -7.27 -10.53
CA TYR A 199 21.11 -7.90 -10.51
C TYR A 199 21.16 -9.28 -11.17
N LYS A 200 20.90 -10.32 -10.37
CA LYS A 200 20.80 -11.72 -10.85
C LYS A 200 19.43 -12.04 -11.45
N VAL A 201 18.39 -11.34 -11.01
CA VAL A 201 17.00 -11.55 -11.44
C VAL A 201 16.63 -10.49 -12.46
N ASN A 202 16.11 -10.93 -13.60
CA ASN A 202 15.57 -10.05 -14.61
C ASN A 202 14.24 -9.49 -14.12
N ALA A 203 14.21 -8.18 -13.92
CA ALA A 203 13.06 -7.44 -13.47
C ALA A 203 12.83 -6.26 -14.41
N PRO A 204 11.57 -5.82 -14.62
CA PRO A 204 11.23 -4.76 -15.58
C PRO A 204 12.12 -3.49 -15.47
N HIS A 205 12.24 -2.93 -14.28
CA HIS A 205 13.11 -1.77 -14.02
C HIS A 205 14.60 -2.01 -14.30
N VAL A 206 15.09 -3.24 -14.17
CA VAL A 206 16.49 -3.60 -14.43
C VAL A 206 16.73 -3.67 -15.95
N GLU A 207 15.80 -4.26 -16.71
CA GLU A 207 15.92 -4.28 -18.18
C GLU A 207 15.85 -2.87 -18.76
N ALA A 208 14.92 -2.04 -18.26
CA ALA A 208 14.87 -0.63 -18.62
C ALA A 208 16.19 0.08 -18.29
N ALA A 209 16.77 -0.16 -17.11
CA ALA A 209 18.07 0.39 -16.74
C ALA A 209 19.21 -0.09 -17.66
N ARG A 210 19.21 -1.36 -18.07
CA ARG A 210 20.20 -1.91 -19.02
C ARG A 210 20.07 -1.26 -20.40
N ILE A 211 18.87 -0.96 -20.87
CA ILE A 211 18.65 -0.21 -22.11
C ILE A 211 19.25 1.20 -21.99
N LEU A 212 18.91 1.93 -20.93
CA LEU A 212 19.45 3.28 -20.69
C LEU A 212 20.98 3.28 -20.60
N LYS A 213 21.56 2.31 -19.89
CA LYS A 213 23.02 2.18 -19.75
C LYS A 213 23.72 1.89 -21.09
N ARG A 214 23.13 1.07 -21.96
CA ARG A 214 23.63 0.85 -23.33
C ARG A 214 23.57 2.12 -24.18
N MET A 215 22.64 3.03 -23.89
CA MET A 215 22.55 4.34 -24.53
C MET A 215 23.49 5.39 -23.91
N GLY A 216 24.36 5.01 -22.96
CA GLY A 216 25.33 5.91 -22.35
C GLY A 216 24.84 6.67 -21.12
N TRP A 217 23.65 6.34 -20.58
CA TRP A 217 23.17 6.97 -19.35
C TRP A 217 23.97 6.47 -18.14
N SER A 218 24.43 7.42 -17.31
CA SER A 218 25.10 7.12 -16.05
C SER A 218 24.06 6.84 -14.96
N LEU A 219 23.82 5.57 -14.66
CA LEU A 219 22.92 5.12 -13.60
C LEU A 219 23.70 4.51 -12.43
N THR A 220 23.32 4.91 -11.22
CA THR A 220 23.91 4.54 -9.94
C THR A 220 22.88 3.93 -8.98
N THR A 221 23.36 3.42 -7.85
CA THR A 221 22.48 2.87 -6.81
C THR A 221 21.76 4.03 -6.11
N GLY A 222 20.44 3.93 -5.99
CA GLY A 222 19.57 5.00 -5.48
C GLY A 222 18.77 5.69 -6.57
N ASP A 223 19.18 5.59 -7.84
CA ASP A 223 18.48 6.23 -8.95
C ASP A 223 17.11 5.58 -9.21
N GLN A 224 16.13 6.42 -9.56
CA GLN A 224 14.81 5.96 -9.97
C GLN A 224 14.75 5.72 -11.48
N VAL A 225 14.32 4.52 -11.85
CA VAL A 225 14.13 4.14 -13.25
C VAL A 225 12.64 4.08 -13.54
N GLY A 226 12.20 4.97 -14.43
CA GLY A 226 10.86 5.01 -14.99
C GLY A 226 10.75 4.13 -16.23
N TYR A 227 9.76 3.23 -16.24
CA TYR A 227 9.50 2.36 -17.39
C TYR A 227 8.00 2.16 -17.61
N VAL A 228 7.65 1.75 -18.82
CA VAL A 228 6.29 1.32 -19.19
C VAL A 228 6.33 -0.10 -19.74
N ILE A 229 5.19 -0.79 -19.68
CA ILE A 229 5.03 -2.12 -20.29
C ILE A 229 4.42 -1.95 -21.68
N ILE A 230 5.12 -2.46 -22.68
CA ILE A 230 4.73 -2.36 -24.09
C ILE A 230 4.15 -3.67 -24.63
N HIS A 231 3.42 -3.59 -25.74
CA HIS A 231 2.95 -4.77 -26.46
C HIS A 231 4.13 -5.62 -26.95
N GLY A 232 3.96 -6.94 -26.88
CA GLY A 232 4.92 -7.88 -27.42
C GLY A 232 4.82 -9.28 -26.82
N PRO A 233 5.36 -10.30 -27.53
CA PRO A 233 5.51 -11.63 -26.98
C PRO A 233 6.56 -11.63 -25.86
N GLY A 234 6.62 -12.72 -25.09
CA GLY A 234 7.65 -12.91 -24.05
C GLY A 234 7.22 -12.53 -22.64
N ARG A 235 8.20 -12.55 -21.74
CA ARG A 235 8.02 -12.35 -20.30
C ARG A 235 7.89 -10.87 -19.98
N LEU A 236 7.26 -10.55 -18.84
CA LEU A 236 6.96 -9.17 -18.46
C LEU A 236 8.19 -8.24 -18.44
N TYR A 237 9.35 -8.74 -18.02
CA TYR A 237 10.56 -7.93 -17.99
C TYR A 237 11.10 -7.58 -19.39
N GLU A 238 10.82 -8.41 -20.40
CA GLU A 238 11.26 -8.20 -21.80
C GLU A 238 10.42 -7.10 -22.47
N LYS A 239 9.20 -6.90 -21.97
CA LYS A 239 8.26 -5.86 -22.40
C LYS A 239 8.47 -4.53 -21.69
N ALA A 240 9.46 -4.42 -20.81
CA ALA A 240 9.73 -3.19 -20.08
C ALA A 240 10.59 -2.25 -20.92
N LYS A 241 10.05 -1.08 -21.26
CA LYS A 241 10.76 -0.06 -22.04
C LYS A 241 10.93 1.20 -21.18
N PRO A 242 12.12 1.83 -21.15
CA PRO A 242 12.30 3.11 -20.47
C PRO A 242 11.27 4.13 -20.96
N CYS A 243 10.66 4.87 -20.04
CA CYS A 243 9.55 5.76 -20.38
C CYS A 243 9.94 6.84 -21.41
N ILE A 244 11.21 7.28 -21.39
CA ILE A 244 11.74 8.29 -22.32
C ILE A 244 11.82 7.77 -23.76
N LEU A 245 11.85 6.43 -23.95
CA LEU A 245 12.01 5.80 -25.26
C LEU A 245 10.71 5.23 -25.83
N ALA A 246 9.64 5.21 -25.04
CA ALA A 246 8.36 4.62 -25.42
C ALA A 246 7.34 5.70 -25.78
N SER A 247 6.54 5.43 -26.80
CA SER A 247 5.36 6.24 -27.11
C SER A 247 4.12 5.68 -26.45
N TYR A 248 3.04 6.46 -26.37
CA TYR A 248 1.75 5.95 -25.88
C TYR A 248 1.26 4.75 -26.69
N LYS A 249 1.50 4.76 -28.01
CA LYS A 249 1.08 3.68 -28.93
C LYS A 249 1.78 2.36 -28.65
N ASP A 250 2.94 2.40 -27.99
CA ASP A 250 3.69 1.19 -27.66
C ASP A 250 3.05 0.45 -26.46
N ILE A 251 2.32 1.15 -25.59
CA ILE A 251 1.88 0.67 -24.27
C ILE A 251 0.87 -0.46 -24.39
N ASP A 252 1.09 -1.55 -23.66
CA ASP A 252 0.12 -2.64 -23.49
C ASP A 252 -1.01 -2.21 -22.54
N ILE A 253 -2.06 -1.58 -23.09
CA ILE A 253 -3.19 -1.06 -22.31
C ILE A 253 -3.88 -2.17 -21.51
N GLU A 254 -4.00 -3.35 -22.08
CA GLU A 254 -4.65 -4.49 -21.43
C GLU A 254 -3.83 -5.01 -20.23
N TYR A 255 -2.50 -4.89 -20.25
CA TYR A 255 -1.67 -5.12 -19.07
C TYR A 255 -2.06 -4.16 -17.92
N TYR A 256 -2.19 -2.85 -18.18
CA TYR A 256 -2.56 -1.89 -17.14
C TYR A 256 -3.98 -2.11 -16.63
N ILE A 257 -4.93 -2.47 -17.48
CA ILE A 257 -6.30 -2.81 -17.06
C ILE A 257 -6.26 -4.04 -16.15
N LYS A 258 -5.75 -5.17 -16.65
CA LYS A 258 -5.87 -6.49 -15.99
C LYS A 258 -4.89 -6.72 -14.85
N LYS A 259 -3.71 -6.09 -14.88
CA LYS A 259 -2.63 -6.31 -13.89
C LYS A 259 -2.41 -5.13 -12.96
N GLN A 260 -3.01 -3.97 -13.22
CA GLN A 260 -2.88 -2.78 -12.36
C GLN A 260 -4.28 -2.29 -11.92
N ILE A 261 -5.07 -1.65 -12.78
CA ILE A 261 -6.32 -0.97 -12.39
C ILE A 261 -7.33 -1.93 -11.74
N VAL A 262 -7.66 -3.04 -12.40
CA VAL A 262 -8.67 -3.99 -11.92
C VAL A 262 -8.25 -4.64 -10.59
N PRO A 263 -7.04 -5.20 -10.44
CA PRO A 263 -6.59 -5.73 -9.15
C PRO A 263 -6.58 -4.69 -8.02
N ALA A 264 -6.20 -3.43 -8.31
CA ALA A 264 -6.17 -2.37 -7.32
C ALA A 264 -7.59 -2.02 -6.80
N ALA A 265 -8.57 -1.99 -7.71
CA ALA A 265 -9.97 -1.75 -7.38
C ALA A 265 -10.62 -2.95 -6.69
N LEU A 266 -10.44 -4.17 -7.21
CA LEU A 266 -11.06 -5.39 -6.67
C LEU A 266 -10.57 -5.74 -5.28
N ARG A 267 -9.33 -5.36 -4.90
CA ARG A 267 -8.85 -5.51 -3.51
C ARG A 267 -9.83 -4.93 -2.49
N ILE A 268 -10.57 -3.90 -2.90
CA ILE A 268 -11.54 -3.22 -2.07
C ILE A 268 -12.96 -3.66 -2.44
N LEU A 269 -13.31 -3.59 -3.73
CA LEU A 269 -14.67 -3.81 -4.20
C LEU A 269 -15.15 -5.26 -4.04
N SER A 270 -14.25 -6.25 -4.01
CA SER A 270 -14.63 -7.66 -3.79
C SER A 270 -15.31 -7.88 -2.43
N MET A 271 -14.95 -7.09 -1.41
CA MET A 271 -15.59 -7.15 -0.09
C MET A 271 -17.05 -6.70 -0.12
N PHE A 272 -17.45 -5.99 -1.19
CA PHE A 272 -18.82 -5.56 -1.43
C PHE A 272 -19.51 -6.40 -2.52
N GLY A 273 -18.96 -7.57 -2.85
CA GLY A 273 -19.54 -8.51 -3.81
C GLY A 273 -19.31 -8.17 -5.28
N VAL A 274 -18.40 -7.23 -5.60
CA VAL A 274 -18.06 -6.87 -6.98
C VAL A 274 -17.02 -7.84 -7.54
N GLU A 275 -17.25 -8.33 -8.75
CA GLU A 275 -16.36 -9.23 -9.47
C GLU A 275 -15.67 -8.52 -10.65
N GLU A 276 -14.64 -9.15 -11.22
CA GLU A 276 -13.90 -8.61 -12.37
C GLU A 276 -14.81 -8.30 -13.58
N LYS A 277 -15.80 -9.16 -13.83
CA LYS A 277 -16.80 -8.99 -14.90
C LYS A 277 -17.65 -7.73 -14.74
N ASP A 278 -17.78 -7.24 -13.50
CA ASP A 278 -18.53 -6.02 -13.22
C ASP A 278 -17.69 -4.78 -13.53
N LEU A 279 -16.37 -4.89 -13.65
CA LEU A 279 -15.47 -3.76 -13.97
C LEU A 279 -15.10 -3.73 -15.45
N ILE A 280 -14.85 -4.90 -16.03
CA ILE A 280 -14.52 -5.04 -17.44
C ILE A 280 -15.82 -5.25 -18.21
N VAL A 281 -16.41 -4.17 -18.71
CA VAL A 281 -17.49 -4.28 -19.68
C VAL A 281 -16.91 -4.95 -20.92
N ALA A 282 -17.39 -6.15 -21.25
CA ALA A 282 -17.07 -6.80 -22.50
C ALA A 282 -17.46 -5.82 -23.62
N GLU A 283 -16.54 -5.52 -24.53
CA GLU A 283 -16.92 -4.81 -25.74
C GLU A 283 -18.10 -5.58 -26.34
N VAL A 284 -19.24 -4.90 -26.47
CA VAL A 284 -20.31 -5.39 -27.31
C VAL A 284 -19.65 -5.57 -28.67
N LYS A 285 -19.33 -6.82 -29.04
CA LYS A 285 -18.95 -7.15 -30.40
C LYS A 285 -20.05 -6.53 -31.25
N LYS A 286 -19.76 -5.45 -31.97
CA LYS A 286 -20.67 -5.00 -33.03
C LYS A 286 -21.00 -6.27 -33.82
N PRO A 287 -22.28 -6.63 -33.98
CA PRO A 287 -22.63 -7.81 -34.77
C PRO A 287 -21.93 -7.64 -36.11
N LYS A 288 -21.12 -8.62 -36.51
CA LYS A 288 -20.44 -8.61 -37.81
C LYS A 288 -21.51 -8.32 -38.85
N THR A 289 -21.37 -7.19 -39.52
CA THR A 289 -22.29 -6.86 -40.60
C THR A 289 -21.92 -7.72 -41.80
N LEU A 290 -22.88 -8.00 -42.69
CA LEU A 290 -22.61 -8.74 -43.93
C LEU A 290 -21.46 -8.12 -44.74
N ALA A 291 -21.19 -6.82 -44.59
CA ALA A 291 -20.06 -6.13 -45.22
C ALA A 291 -18.69 -6.64 -44.74
N ASP A 292 -18.57 -7.11 -43.50
CA ASP A 292 -17.31 -7.63 -42.93
C ASP A 292 -16.92 -9.01 -43.50
N PHE A 293 -17.82 -9.65 -44.27
CA PHE A 293 -17.57 -10.94 -44.94
C PHE A 293 -17.10 -10.81 -46.40
N PHE A 294 -17.25 -9.62 -46.99
CA PHE A 294 -16.85 -9.35 -48.38
C PHE A 294 -15.62 -8.43 -48.49
N SER A 295 -14.86 -8.27 -47.40
CA SER A 295 -13.61 -7.49 -47.33
C SER A 295 -12.38 -8.41 -47.35
#